data_AF-A0A842N4X3-F1
#
_entry.id   AF-A0A842N4X3-F1
#
_cell.length_a   1.000
_cell.length_b   1.000
_cell.length_c   1.000
_cell.angle_alpha   90.00
_cell.angle_beta   90.00
_cell.angle_gamma   90.00
#
_symmetry.space_group_name_H-M   'P 1'
#
loop_
_entity.id
_entity.type
_entity.pdbx_description
1 polymer ?
#
loop_
_entity_poly.entity_id
_entity_poly.type
_entity_poly.pdbx_seq_one_letter_code
_entity_poly.pdbx_strand_id
1 'polypeptide(L)'
;MRIRQHFLILLILAAALNTPPATHGQNRVDELRSDIAAAFEIVSEAERGGVDVENLVEALNTALGLIADGRAANLDLAETKIDAIIASAPTLTGEIASIAMFRWLKTVFIITLLAASAIITKRYGPKALWTLWLRAMQDWTVHP
;
A
#
# COMPACT_ATOMS: atom_id res chain seq x y z
N MET A 1 -0.10 -13.99 -14.37
CA MET A 1 1.24 -14.36 -13.86
C MET A 1 1.43 -14.16 -12.34
N ARG A 2 0.47 -13.53 -11.60
CA ARG A 2 0.52 -13.32 -10.13
C ARG A 2 0.35 -14.59 -9.26
N ILE A 3 -0.43 -15.58 -9.73
CA ILE A 3 -0.73 -16.81 -8.97
C ILE A 3 0.53 -17.68 -8.72
N ARG A 4 1.52 -17.59 -9.60
CA ARG A 4 2.79 -18.33 -9.47
C ARG A 4 3.70 -17.78 -8.36
N GLN A 5 3.64 -16.48 -8.05
CA GLN A 5 4.46 -15.87 -6.99
C GLN A 5 3.98 -16.27 -5.60
N HIS A 6 2.67 -16.30 -5.35
CA HIS A 6 2.13 -16.77 -4.07
C HIS A 6 2.46 -18.25 -3.80
N PHE A 7 2.53 -19.07 -4.86
CA PHE A 7 2.91 -20.48 -4.74
C PHE A 7 4.38 -20.67 -4.33
N LEU A 8 5.28 -19.79 -4.79
CA LEU A 8 6.69 -19.82 -4.41
C LEU A 8 6.90 -19.40 -2.95
N ILE A 9 6.16 -18.39 -2.48
CA ILE A 9 6.19 -17.94 -1.08
C ILE A 9 5.74 -19.06 -0.14
N LEU A 10 4.66 -19.77 -0.48
CA LEU A 10 4.16 -20.91 0.29
C LEU A 10 5.12 -22.11 0.28
N LEU A 11 5.79 -22.36 -0.84
CA LEU A 11 6.70 -23.50 -0.98
C LEU A 11 8.00 -23.31 -0.19
N ILE A 12 8.51 -22.08 -0.13
CA ILE A 12 9.70 -21.73 0.66
C ILE A 12 9.37 -21.81 2.16
N LEU A 13 8.17 -21.35 2.56
CA LEU A 13 7.70 -21.46 3.94
C LEU A 13 7.57 -22.94 4.37
N ALA A 14 7.01 -23.80 3.51
CA ALA A 14 6.87 -25.23 3.79
C ALA A 14 8.23 -25.95 3.85
N ALA A 15 9.19 -25.56 3.02
CA ALA A 15 10.54 -26.14 3.04
C ALA A 15 11.31 -25.76 4.31
N ALA A 16 11.13 -24.53 4.82
CA ALA A 16 11.76 -24.07 6.06
C ALA A 16 11.21 -24.75 7.33
N LEU A 17 10.00 -25.34 7.26
CA LEU A 17 9.38 -26.06 8.38
C LEU A 17 9.88 -27.50 8.55
N ASN A 18 10.55 -28.07 7.55
CA ASN A 18 10.83 -29.51 7.48
C ASN A 18 12.30 -29.90 7.66
N THR A 19 13.19 -28.97 8.02
CA THR A 19 14.61 -29.28 8.27
C THR A 19 14.86 -29.72 9.72
N PRO A 20 15.55 -30.85 9.96
CA PRO A 20 15.82 -31.35 11.31
C PRO A 20 16.80 -30.46 12.10
N PRO A 21 16.70 -30.43 13.44
CA PRO A 21 17.33 -29.40 14.28
C PRO A 21 18.83 -29.64 14.52
N ALA A 22 19.63 -28.56 14.43
CA ALA A 22 21.04 -28.51 14.81
C ALA A 22 21.23 -27.55 15.99
N THR A 23 21.77 -28.07 17.09
CA THR A 23 21.31 -27.78 18.46
C THR A 23 21.99 -26.63 19.21
N HIS A 24 22.60 -25.63 18.56
CA HIS A 24 23.12 -24.42 19.24
C HIS A 24 22.77 -23.09 18.55
N GLY A 25 22.41 -23.09 17.26
CA GLY A 25 21.87 -21.92 16.57
C GLY A 25 20.35 -21.76 16.69
N GLN A 26 19.65 -22.81 17.15
CA GLN A 26 18.19 -22.91 17.16
C GLN A 26 17.51 -21.83 18.02
N ASN A 27 18.04 -21.52 19.21
CA ASN A 27 17.42 -20.55 20.12
C ASN A 27 17.42 -19.12 19.55
N ARG A 28 18.51 -18.69 18.90
CA ARG A 28 18.58 -17.36 18.25
C ARG A 28 17.69 -17.30 17.02
N VAL A 29 17.58 -18.40 16.27
CA VAL A 29 16.70 -18.46 15.09
C VAL A 29 15.23 -18.47 15.50
N ASP A 30 14.89 -19.08 16.64
CA ASP A 30 13.52 -19.07 17.19
C ASP A 30 13.13 -17.68 17.74
N GLU A 31 14.05 -16.94 18.36
CA GLU A 31 13.85 -15.53 18.73
C GLU A 31 13.66 -14.66 17.48
N LEU A 32 14.56 -14.76 16.50
CA LEU A 32 14.46 -14.03 15.23
C LEU A 32 13.16 -14.34 14.49
N ARG A 33 12.61 -15.53 14.65
CA ARG A 33 11.34 -15.93 14.02
C ARG A 33 10.18 -15.05 14.44
N SER A 34 10.13 -14.68 15.72
CA SER A 34 9.12 -13.76 16.24
C SER A 34 9.29 -12.37 15.63
N ASP A 35 10.51 -11.88 15.54
CA ASP A 35 10.80 -10.53 15.05
C ASP A 35 10.58 -10.41 13.53
N ILE A 36 10.90 -11.47 12.78
CA ILE A 36 10.56 -11.58 11.35
C ILE A 36 9.04 -11.55 11.16
N ALA A 37 8.28 -12.25 12.00
CA ALA A 37 6.82 -12.26 11.92
C ALA A 37 6.26 -10.86 12.20
N ALA A 38 6.79 -10.17 13.21
CA ALA A 38 6.41 -8.79 13.53
C ALA A 38 6.77 -7.82 12.39
N ALA A 39 7.97 -7.92 11.82
CA ALA A 39 8.38 -7.12 10.68
C ALA A 39 7.49 -7.37 9.45
N PHE A 40 7.11 -8.63 9.19
CA PHE A 40 6.18 -8.95 8.11
C PHE A 40 4.80 -8.35 8.35
N GLU A 41 4.28 -8.41 9.58
CA GLU A 41 3.00 -7.80 9.93
C GLU A 41 3.00 -6.28 9.71
N ILE A 42 4.08 -5.60 10.10
CA ILE A 42 4.26 -4.16 9.88
C ILE A 42 4.25 -3.81 8.39
N VAL A 43 5.01 -4.56 7.58
CA VAL A 43 5.06 -4.34 6.12
C VAL A 43 3.69 -4.59 5.49
N SER A 44 3.00 -5.66 5.90
CA SER A 44 1.65 -5.97 5.43
C SER A 44 0.65 -4.87 5.81
N GLU A 45 0.71 -4.35 7.03
CA GLU A 45 -0.20 -3.29 7.48
C GLU A 45 0.07 -1.97 6.73
N ALA A 46 1.34 -1.65 6.48
CA ALA A 46 1.73 -0.50 5.68
C ALA A 46 1.20 -0.61 4.23
N GLU A 47 1.31 -1.77 3.59
CA GLU A 47 0.77 -2.01 2.25
C GLU A 47 -0.75 -1.85 2.22
N ARG A 48 -1.46 -2.40 3.21
CA ARG A 48 -2.93 -2.27 3.33
C ARG A 48 -3.36 -0.83 3.55
N GLY A 49 -2.57 -0.07 4.30
CA GLY A 49 -2.74 1.37 4.47
C GLY A 49 -2.42 2.20 3.23
N GLY A 50 -1.81 1.61 2.21
CA GLY A 50 -1.48 2.25 0.94
C GLY A 50 -0.17 3.04 0.97
N VAL A 51 0.69 2.76 1.94
CA VAL A 51 2.06 3.29 2.00
C VAL A 51 2.93 2.52 1.00
N ASP A 52 3.93 3.20 0.43
CA ASP A 52 4.94 2.54 -0.40
C ASP A 52 5.87 1.69 0.47
N VAL A 53 5.83 0.38 0.26
CA VAL A 53 6.58 -0.61 1.04
C VAL A 53 7.79 -1.18 0.31
N GLU A 54 8.13 -0.71 -0.90
CA GLU A 54 9.19 -1.31 -1.72
C GLU A 54 10.53 -1.43 -0.95
N ASN A 55 10.94 -0.35 -0.29
CA ASN A 55 12.17 -0.32 0.51
C ASN A 55 12.12 -1.27 1.72
N LEU A 56 10.96 -1.42 2.36
CA LEU A 56 10.80 -2.30 3.53
C LEU A 56 10.79 -3.77 3.11
N VAL A 57 10.15 -4.09 1.98
CA VAL A 57 10.15 -5.43 1.39
C VAL A 57 11.56 -5.83 0.98
N GLU A 58 12.33 -4.93 0.36
CA GLU A 58 13.73 -5.19 0.00
C GLU A 58 14.61 -5.42 1.24
N ALA A 59 14.42 -4.61 2.29
CA ALA A 59 15.14 -4.76 3.54
C ALA A 59 14.83 -6.11 4.23
N LEU A 60 13.55 -6.49 4.28
CA LEU A 60 13.10 -7.76 4.85
C LEU A 60 13.63 -8.96 4.05
N ASN A 61 13.58 -8.88 2.71
CA ASN A 61 14.10 -9.92 1.84
C ASN A 61 15.62 -10.10 2.01
N THR A 62 16.35 -8.99 2.17
CA THR A 62 17.79 -9.02 2.46
C THR A 62 18.06 -9.67 3.82
N ALA A 63 17.28 -9.34 4.85
CA ALA A 63 17.42 -9.95 6.18
C ALA A 63 17.16 -11.47 6.13
N LEU A 64 16.12 -11.90 5.43
CA LEU A 64 15.82 -13.33 5.23
C LEU A 64 16.92 -14.06 4.47
N GLY A 65 17.51 -13.44 3.44
CA GLY A 65 18.66 -13.99 2.73
C GLY A 65 19.88 -14.18 3.65
N LEU A 66 20.15 -13.20 4.52
CA LEU A 66 21.24 -13.27 5.51
C LEU A 66 21.03 -14.38 6.55
N ILE A 67 19.78 -14.64 6.94
CA ILE A 67 19.42 -15.74 7.85
C ILE A 67 19.57 -17.09 7.16
N ALA A 68 19.13 -17.19 5.90
CA ALA A 68 19.24 -18.41 5.10
C ALA A 68 20.71 -18.82 4.86
N ASP A 69 21.63 -17.85 4.76
CA ASP A 69 23.07 -18.10 4.66
C ASP A 69 23.68 -18.73 5.93
N GLY A 70 23.00 -18.65 7.08
CA GLY A 70 23.35 -19.40 8.31
C GLY A 70 24.67 -19.01 8.99
N ARG A 71 25.36 -17.97 8.53
CA ARG A 71 26.61 -17.50 9.14
C ARG A 71 26.30 -16.61 10.35
N ALA A 72 26.99 -16.83 11.47
CA ALA A 72 26.78 -16.06 12.70
C ALA A 72 26.91 -14.54 12.52
N ALA A 73 27.90 -14.08 11.73
CA ALA A 73 28.07 -12.65 11.42
C ALA A 73 26.94 -12.06 10.56
N ASN A 74 26.21 -12.89 9.82
CA ASN A 74 25.07 -12.48 9.01
C ASN A 74 23.79 -12.40 9.84
N LEU A 75 23.70 -13.14 10.96
CA LEU A 75 22.55 -13.08 11.87
C LEU A 75 22.45 -11.71 12.56
N ASP A 76 23.56 -11.16 13.04
CA ASP A 76 23.57 -9.81 13.67
C ASP A 76 23.13 -8.72 12.67
N LEU A 77 23.53 -8.86 11.41
CA LEU A 77 23.15 -7.95 10.33
C LEU A 77 21.66 -8.10 9.95
N ALA A 78 21.14 -9.32 9.98
CA ALA A 78 19.73 -9.59 9.74
C ALA A 78 18.86 -9.01 10.85
N GLU A 79 19.26 -9.21 12.11
CA GLU A 79 18.63 -8.66 13.30
C GLU A 79 18.55 -7.13 13.22
N THR A 80 19.67 -6.47 12.93
CA THR A 80 19.71 -5.00 12.78
C THR A 80 18.74 -4.49 11.70
N LYS A 81 18.59 -5.25 10.60
CA LYS A 81 17.64 -4.88 9.53
C LYS A 81 16.19 -5.09 9.95
N ILE A 82 15.90 -6.15 10.68
CA ILE A 82 14.56 -6.44 11.21
C ILE A 82 14.18 -5.37 12.24
N ASP A 83 15.09 -5.03 13.15
CA ASP A 83 14.89 -3.98 14.14
C ASP A 83 14.62 -2.62 13.50
N ALA A 84 15.31 -2.29 12.41
CA ALA A 84 15.05 -1.06 11.67
C ALA A 84 13.64 -1.01 11.08
N ILE A 85 13.10 -2.14 10.60
CA ILE A 85 11.72 -2.26 10.13
C ILE A 85 10.74 -2.11 11.29
N ILE A 86 11.02 -2.75 12.42
CA ILE A 86 10.19 -2.65 13.63
C ILE A 86 10.16 -1.21 14.15
N ALA A 87 11.31 -0.54 14.19
CA ALA A 87 11.45 0.84 14.63
C ALA A 87 10.72 1.85 13.71
N SER A 88 10.43 1.49 12.47
CA SER A 88 9.67 2.32 11.53
C SER A 88 8.15 2.12 11.60
N ALA A 89 7.66 1.14 12.38
CA ALA A 89 6.22 0.94 12.63
C ALA A 89 5.45 2.21 13.06
N PRO A 90 5.90 3.02 14.04
CA PRO A 90 5.16 4.22 14.46
C PRO A 90 5.08 5.27 13.35
N THR A 91 6.13 5.44 12.56
CA THR A 91 6.12 6.39 11.42
C THR A 91 5.17 5.94 10.32
N LEU A 92 5.16 4.64 10.01
CA LEU A 92 4.26 4.05 9.03
C LEU A 92 2.79 4.22 9.45
N THR A 93 2.49 4.01 10.73
CA THR A 93 1.14 4.21 11.27
C THR A 93 0.65 5.66 11.07
N GLY A 94 1.53 6.64 11.29
CA GLY A 94 1.23 8.04 11.03
C GLY A 94 0.98 8.34 9.55
N GLU A 95 1.77 7.72 8.66
CA GLU A 95 1.61 7.87 7.21
C GLU A 95 0.29 7.27 6.71
N ILE A 96 -0.06 6.07 7.16
CA ILE A 96 -1.35 5.42 6.85
C ILE A 96 -2.52 6.32 7.24
N ALA A 97 -2.49 6.90 8.46
CA ALA A 97 -3.52 7.81 8.92
C ALA A 97 -3.62 9.07 8.04
N SER A 98 -2.48 9.62 7.61
CA SER A 98 -2.45 10.79 6.73
C SER A 98 -3.03 10.49 5.34
N ILE A 99 -2.72 9.33 4.76
CA ILE A 99 -3.25 8.88 3.48
C ILE A 99 -4.76 8.69 3.57
N ALA A 100 -5.23 8.05 4.65
CA ALA A 100 -6.66 7.85 4.90
C ALA A 100 -7.40 9.19 5.03
N MET A 101 -6.84 10.14 5.78
CA MET A 101 -7.40 11.48 5.93
C MET A 101 -7.46 12.23 4.59
N PHE A 102 -6.39 12.17 3.79
CA PHE A 102 -6.35 12.82 2.48
C PHE A 102 -7.38 12.22 1.51
N ARG A 103 -7.52 10.89 1.50
CA ARG A 103 -8.56 10.19 0.71
C ARG A 103 -9.96 10.63 1.11
N TRP A 104 -10.22 10.75 2.42
CA TRP A 104 -11.50 11.20 2.92
C TRP A 104 -11.79 12.66 2.52
N LEU A 105 -10.83 13.56 2.73
CA LEU A 105 -10.94 14.98 2.34
C LEU A 105 -11.20 15.13 0.84
N LYS A 106 -10.46 14.40 0.00
CA LYS A 106 -10.67 14.39 -1.46
C LYS A 106 -12.08 13.93 -1.82
N THR A 107 -12.58 12.89 -1.18
CA THR A 107 -13.92 12.35 -1.41
C THR A 107 -15.00 13.38 -1.05
N VAL A 108 -14.90 13.98 0.14
CA VAL A 108 -15.83 15.02 0.60
C VAL A 108 -15.80 16.24 -0.33
N PHE A 109 -14.60 16.65 -0.76
CA PHE A 109 -14.43 17.76 -1.69
C PHE A 109 -15.11 17.50 -3.03
N ILE A 110 -14.91 16.32 -3.62
CA ILE A 110 -15.56 15.95 -4.90
C ILE A 110 -17.09 15.94 -4.75
N ILE A 111 -17.61 15.34 -3.69
CA ILE A 111 -19.06 15.31 -3.43
C ILE A 111 -19.62 16.73 -3.30
N THR A 112 -18.92 17.59 -2.57
CA THR A 112 -19.32 19.00 -2.38
C THR A 112 -19.30 19.75 -3.71
N LEU A 113 -18.28 19.52 -4.54
CA LEU A 113 -18.15 20.15 -5.84
C LEU A 113 -19.25 19.71 -6.80
N LEU A 114 -19.60 18.42 -6.80
CA LEU A 114 -20.74 17.89 -7.56
C LEU A 114 -22.07 18.49 -7.09
N ALA A 115 -22.29 18.57 -5.77
CA ALA A 115 -23.49 19.18 -5.21
C ALA A 115 -23.60 20.66 -5.58
N ALA A 116 -22.51 21.43 -5.45
CA ALA A 116 -22.46 22.83 -5.86
C ALA A 116 -22.73 22.98 -7.37
N SER A 117 -22.10 22.15 -8.19
CA SER A 117 -22.32 22.13 -9.65
C SER A 117 -23.79 21.84 -10.00
N ALA A 118 -24.43 20.88 -9.33
CA ALA A 118 -25.85 20.59 -9.52
C ALA A 118 -26.75 21.76 -9.14
N ILE A 119 -26.46 22.45 -8.02
CA ILE A 119 -27.20 23.65 -7.59
C ILE A 119 -27.07 24.78 -8.61
N ILE A 120 -25.84 25.04 -9.07
CA ILE A 120 -25.56 26.06 -10.09
C ILE A 120 -26.29 25.71 -11.40
N THR A 121 -26.24 24.46 -11.83
CA THR A 121 -26.90 23.99 -13.04
C THR A 121 -28.41 24.08 -12.93
N LYS A 122 -29.01 23.76 -11.78
CA LYS A 122 -30.45 23.96 -11.57
C LYS A 122 -30.86 25.44 -11.65
N ARG A 123 -30.02 26.35 -11.15
CA ARG A 123 -30.30 27.80 -11.12
C ARG A 123 -30.07 28.49 -12.46
N TYR A 124 -28.94 28.18 -13.10
CA TYR A 124 -28.44 28.88 -14.29
C TYR A 124 -28.54 28.04 -15.57
N GLY A 125 -28.65 26.72 -15.45
CA GLY A 125 -28.80 25.80 -16.57
C GLY A 125 -29.97 26.13 -17.49
N PRO A 126 -31.19 26.49 -16.98
CA PRO A 126 -32.29 26.89 -17.85
C PRO A 126 -31.92 28.11 -18.72
N LYS A 127 -31.24 29.10 -18.15
CA LYS A 127 -30.80 30.30 -18.89
C LYS A 127 -29.69 29.99 -19.88
N ALA A 128 -28.73 29.14 -19.50
CA ALA A 128 -27.63 28.72 -20.36
C ALA A 128 -28.11 27.86 -21.55
N LEU A 129 -29.02 26.92 -21.31
CA LEU A 129 -29.65 26.13 -22.36
C LEU A 129 -30.52 27.01 -23.26
N TRP A 130 -31.23 27.99 -22.69
CA TRP A 130 -32.04 28.93 -23.45
C TRP A 130 -31.18 29.81 -24.38
N THR A 131 -30.05 30.33 -23.90
CA THR A 131 -29.14 31.11 -24.75
C THR A 131 -28.47 30.25 -25.81
N LEU A 132 -28.07 29.02 -25.47
CA LEU A 132 -27.50 28.08 -26.44
C LEU A 132 -28.51 27.70 -27.53
N TRP A 133 -29.75 27.44 -27.14
CA TRP A 133 -30.86 27.14 -28.05
C TRP A 133 -31.20 28.32 -28.96
N LEU A 134 -31.28 29.53 -28.41
CA LEU A 134 -31.48 30.74 -29.22
C LEU A 134 -30.36 30.96 -30.23
N ARG A 135 -29.11 30.69 -29.85
CA ARG A 135 -27.95 30.81 -30.73
C ARG A 135 -27.97 29.76 -31.84
N ALA A 136 -28.35 28.52 -31.52
CA ALA A 136 -28.49 27.45 -32.50
C ALA A 136 -29.63 27.70 -33.50
N MET A 137 -30.73 28.33 -33.06
CA MET A 137 -31.84 28.74 -33.94
C MET A 137 -31.49 29.96 -34.80
N GLN A 138 -30.56 30.81 -34.39
CA GLN A 138 -30.13 31.98 -35.17
C GLN A 138 -29.36 31.61 -36.45
N ASP A 139 -28.62 30.51 -36.45
CA ASP A 139 -27.91 30.00 -37.63
C ASP A 139 -28.81 29.22 -38.60
N TRP A 140 -30.10 29.07 -38.29
CA TRP A 140 -31.07 28.42 -39.16
C TRP A 140 -31.61 29.42 -40.19
N THR A 141 -30.76 29.94 -41.07
CA THR A 141 -31.24 30.60 -42.29
C THR A 141 -31.82 29.53 -43.21
N VAL A 142 -33.15 29.48 -43.28
CA VAL A 142 -33.87 28.66 -44.25
C VAL A 142 -33.46 29.15 -45.64
N HIS A 143 -32.62 28.38 -46.33
CA HIS A 143 -32.37 28.61 -47.75
C HIS A 143 -33.70 28.37 -48.49
N PRO A 144 -34.21 29.38 -49.24
CA PRO A 144 -35.44 29.26 -50.02
C PRO A 144 -35.30 28.26 -51.18
#